data_AF-A0A174T597-F1
#
_entry.id   AF-A0A174T597-F1
#
_cell.length_a   1.000
_cell.length_b   1.000
_cell.length_c   1.000
_cell.angle_alpha   90.00
_cell.angle_beta   90.00
_cell.angle_gamma   90.00
#
_symmetry.space_group_name_H-M   'P 1'
#
loop_
_entity.id
_entity.type
_entity.pdbx_description
1 polymer ?
#
loop_
_entity_poly.entity_id
_entity_poly.type
_entity_poly.pdbx_seq_one_letter_code
_entity_poly.pdbx_strand_id
1 'polypeptide(L)'
;MTKFTKRMKRLFAWGTALLLVGGMQAASLPVDEPITPVDYVSTLVGTQSKHSLSTGNTYPAVAMPWGMNFWTPQTGTMGNGWAYTYDADKIRGFKQTHQPSPWINDYGQFAIMPVTGKVAFDQDERASWFSHKAETATPYYYKVYLADHDVTAEFAPTERAAAFRFTFPETEEAYVVVDAMDNGSFVKIIPAEKKIIGYTTKNSGGVPSNFKNYFVLQFDKPFTYTAAVKDGKIDSRTTEAGANHAGGIIGFHTLRGEQVNVRVASSFISHEQAELNLKELGGRTLEEVAKAGRDEWNRVLGRIEVQDTDLDRLRTFYSCFYRSVLFPRSFYEIDAQGQVMHYSPYNGEVLPGYMFTDTGFWDTFRCLFPFLNLMYPSMNAKMQEGLANTYKESGFLPEWASPGHRGCMVGDNICNFVIN
;
A
#
# COMPACT_ATOMS: atom_id res chain seq x y z
N MET A 1 83.54 -5.43 10.77
CA MET A 1 84.14 -4.23 10.15
C MET A 1 84.19 -4.41 8.64
N THR A 2 83.57 -3.47 7.91
CA THR A 2 83.82 -3.04 6.50
C THR A 2 83.67 -4.04 5.35
N LYS A 3 83.01 -3.79 4.20
CA LYS A 3 82.23 -2.69 3.56
C LYS A 3 81.53 -3.36 2.32
N PHE A 4 80.22 -3.19 2.07
CA PHE A 4 79.60 -2.30 1.05
C PHE A 4 80.41 -2.16 -0.28
N THR A 5 79.92 -2.30 -1.52
CA THR A 5 78.58 -2.42 -2.14
C THR A 5 78.72 -2.65 -3.67
N LYS A 6 77.67 -3.26 -4.28
CA LYS A 6 77.14 -3.10 -5.66
C LYS A 6 78.03 -3.40 -6.89
N ARG A 7 77.61 -4.38 -7.70
CA ARG A 7 76.86 -4.18 -8.97
C ARG A 7 76.46 -5.50 -9.62
N MET A 8 75.16 -5.69 -9.86
CA MET A 8 74.58 -6.73 -10.71
C MET A 8 74.33 -6.18 -12.12
N LYS A 9 74.76 -6.89 -13.15
CA LYS A 9 74.19 -6.83 -14.51
C LYS A 9 74.16 -8.23 -15.14
N ARG A 10 72.91 -8.74 -15.26
CA ARG A 10 72.25 -9.45 -16.37
C ARG A 10 72.96 -10.62 -17.09
N LEU A 11 72.27 -11.78 -17.11
CA LEU A 11 71.86 -12.59 -18.29
C LEU A 11 71.08 -13.82 -17.74
N PHE A 12 69.75 -13.89 -17.91
CA PHE A 12 68.95 -14.53 -18.97
C PHE A 12 68.41 -15.92 -18.54
N ALA A 13 67.09 -16.05 -18.38
CA ALA A 13 66.30 -17.09 -19.06
C ALA A 13 64.77 -16.99 -18.78
N TRP A 14 64.02 -16.74 -19.85
CA TRP A 14 62.72 -17.31 -20.25
C TRP A 14 61.62 -17.58 -19.21
N GLY A 15 60.54 -16.80 -19.33
CA GLY A 15 59.22 -17.11 -18.79
C GLY A 15 58.15 -16.46 -19.67
N THR A 16 57.39 -17.29 -20.36
CA THR A 16 56.29 -17.02 -21.29
C THR A 16 55.25 -16.05 -20.71
N ALA A 17 55.07 -14.90 -21.35
CA ALA A 17 53.97 -13.98 -21.06
C ALA A 17 52.74 -14.39 -21.90
N LEU A 18 51.73 -14.97 -21.24
CA LEU A 18 50.37 -15.03 -21.76
C LEU A 18 49.77 -13.61 -21.69
N LEU A 19 49.64 -12.97 -22.84
CA LEU A 19 48.79 -11.79 -23.03
C LEU A 19 47.32 -12.25 -23.02
N LEU A 20 46.73 -12.29 -21.82
CA LEU A 20 45.28 -12.22 -21.69
C LEU A 20 44.89 -10.76 -21.90
N VAL A 21 44.43 -10.45 -23.11
CA VAL A 21 43.66 -9.24 -23.41
C VAL A 21 42.35 -9.36 -22.63
N GLY A 22 42.37 -8.93 -21.37
CA GLY A 22 41.18 -8.71 -20.58
C GLY A 22 40.40 -7.58 -21.22
N GLY A 23 39.30 -7.92 -21.90
CA GLY A 23 38.32 -6.94 -22.32
C GLY A 23 37.81 -6.21 -21.08
N MET A 24 38.29 -4.99 -20.88
CA MET A 24 37.60 -4.01 -20.05
C MET A 24 36.24 -3.76 -20.72
N GLN A 25 35.20 -4.45 -20.24
CA GLN A 25 33.84 -3.97 -20.39
C GLN A 25 33.81 -2.61 -19.72
N ALA A 26 33.87 -1.56 -20.54
CA ALA A 26 33.48 -0.24 -20.12
C ALA A 26 32.08 -0.37 -19.55
N ALA A 27 31.94 -0.21 -18.23
CA ALA A 27 30.65 -0.03 -17.60
C ALA A 27 30.03 1.19 -18.30
N SER A 28 29.02 0.95 -19.13
CA SER A 28 28.17 2.00 -19.65
C SER A 28 27.65 2.77 -18.44
N LEU A 29 28.00 4.06 -18.36
CA LEU A 29 27.33 4.99 -17.46
C LEU A 29 25.82 4.80 -17.65
N PRO A 30 25.01 4.78 -16.57
CA PRO A 30 23.57 4.73 -16.73
C PRO A 30 23.17 5.89 -17.64
N VAL A 31 22.54 5.57 -18.76
CA VAL A 31 21.78 6.58 -19.52
C VAL A 31 20.73 7.08 -18.53
N ASP A 32 20.70 8.38 -18.23
CA ASP A 32 19.62 8.97 -17.43
C ASP A 32 18.29 8.50 -18.04
N GLU A 33 17.51 7.74 -17.26
CA GLU A 33 16.19 7.34 -17.72
C GLU A 33 15.39 8.60 -18.05
N PRO A 34 14.68 8.64 -19.20
CA PRO A 34 13.89 9.80 -19.54
C PRO A 34 12.84 10.04 -18.45
N ILE A 35 12.68 11.31 -18.03
CA ILE A 35 11.64 11.70 -17.08
C ILE A 35 10.29 11.37 -17.70
N THR A 36 9.47 10.64 -16.95
CA THR A 36 8.13 10.18 -17.33
C THR A 36 7.05 10.89 -16.51
N PRO A 37 5.78 10.91 -16.97
CA PRO A 37 4.68 11.58 -16.26
C PRO A 37 4.59 11.30 -14.75
N VAL A 38 4.80 10.05 -14.34
CA VAL A 38 4.71 9.67 -12.93
C VAL A 38 5.82 10.27 -12.06
N ASP A 39 6.96 10.62 -12.64
CA ASP A 39 8.09 11.20 -11.91
C ASP A 39 7.80 12.64 -11.43
N TYR A 40 6.77 13.28 -11.97
CA TYR A 40 6.27 14.58 -11.51
C TYR A 40 5.27 14.48 -10.35
N VAL A 41 4.76 13.27 -10.04
CA VAL A 41 3.72 13.09 -9.02
C VAL A 41 4.31 13.15 -7.62
N SER A 42 3.72 13.97 -6.77
CA SER A 42 3.93 13.93 -5.33
C SER A 42 2.66 13.47 -4.62
N THR A 43 2.73 12.33 -3.95
CA THR A 43 1.62 11.80 -3.14
C THR A 43 1.42 12.59 -1.84
N LEU A 44 2.37 13.48 -1.49
CA LEU A 44 2.33 14.32 -0.29
C LEU A 44 1.58 15.64 -0.48
N VAL A 45 1.21 16.01 -1.71
CA VAL A 45 0.42 17.22 -1.98
C VAL A 45 -0.92 17.16 -1.23
N GLY A 46 -1.15 18.14 -0.34
CA GLY A 46 -2.34 18.25 0.51
C GLY A 46 -2.26 17.53 1.86
N THR A 47 -1.16 16.86 2.18
CA THR A 47 -0.98 16.13 3.45
C THR A 47 -0.61 17.03 4.63
N GLN A 48 -0.11 18.24 4.37
CA GLN A 48 0.11 19.27 5.39
C GLN A 48 -1.20 20.05 5.65
N SER A 49 -2.23 19.31 6.06
CA SER A 49 -3.56 19.84 6.34
C SER A 49 -3.90 19.70 7.82
N LYS A 50 -4.75 20.59 8.32
CA LYS A 50 -5.30 20.55 9.67
C LYS A 50 -6.82 20.56 9.59
N HIS A 51 -7.49 20.04 10.62
CA HIS A 51 -8.96 20.12 10.73
C HIS A 51 -9.47 21.56 10.58
N SER A 52 -8.78 22.54 11.16
CA SER A 52 -9.16 23.95 11.12
C SER A 52 -8.94 24.63 9.76
N LEU A 53 -8.03 24.11 8.93
CA LEU A 53 -7.73 24.65 7.61
C LEU A 53 -7.13 23.56 6.72
N SER A 54 -7.93 23.12 5.75
CA SER A 54 -7.49 22.14 4.76
C SER A 54 -6.61 22.80 3.70
N THR A 55 -5.52 22.14 3.34
CA THR A 55 -4.74 22.39 2.11
C THR A 55 -4.89 21.23 1.11
N GLY A 56 -5.85 20.33 1.36
CA GLY A 56 -6.17 19.17 0.53
C GLY A 56 -6.76 18.00 1.32
N ASN A 57 -6.42 17.86 2.60
CA ASN A 57 -6.86 16.76 3.48
C ASN A 57 -6.59 15.37 2.88
N THR A 58 -5.39 15.18 2.32
CA THR A 58 -5.00 13.94 1.66
C THR A 58 -4.07 13.10 2.54
N TYR A 59 -3.90 11.84 2.16
CA TYR A 59 -2.82 10.95 2.62
C TYR A 59 -2.04 10.43 1.41
N PRO A 60 -0.78 10.00 1.57
CA PRO A 60 0.01 9.43 0.47
C PRO A 60 -0.52 8.03 0.11
N ALA A 61 -1.45 7.97 -0.84
CA ALA A 61 -2.07 6.72 -1.29
C ALA A 61 -1.13 5.98 -2.26
N VAL A 62 -0.36 5.03 -1.77
CA VAL A 62 0.44 4.15 -2.61
C VAL A 62 -0.50 3.06 -3.11
N ALA A 63 -0.79 3.08 -4.40
CA ALA A 63 -1.87 2.29 -4.99
C ALA A 63 -1.69 2.16 -6.51
N MET A 64 -2.39 1.20 -7.09
CA MET A 64 -2.68 1.20 -8.53
C MET A 64 -3.83 2.19 -8.83
N PRO A 65 -3.93 2.72 -10.06
CA PRO A 65 -5.10 3.50 -10.49
C PRO A 65 -6.40 2.72 -10.20
N TRP A 66 -7.34 3.35 -9.48
CA TRP A 66 -8.59 2.74 -8.99
C TRP A 66 -8.43 1.40 -8.24
N GLY A 67 -7.26 1.13 -7.65
CA GLY A 67 -6.98 -0.11 -6.92
C GLY A 67 -7.96 -0.34 -5.75
N MET A 68 -8.29 -1.60 -5.48
CA MET A 68 -9.22 -1.96 -4.40
C MET A 68 -8.63 -1.64 -3.04
N ASN A 69 -7.35 -1.97 -2.81
CA ASN A 69 -6.69 -1.77 -1.53
C ASN A 69 -5.61 -0.70 -1.65
N PHE A 70 -5.76 0.44 -0.96
CA PHE A 70 -4.69 1.43 -0.88
C PHE A 70 -3.81 1.17 0.34
N TRP A 71 -2.54 1.56 0.24
CA TRP A 71 -1.60 1.51 1.35
C TRP A 71 -1.05 2.89 1.67
N THR A 72 -0.89 3.20 2.95
CA THR A 72 -0.33 4.48 3.41
C THR A 72 0.49 4.28 4.69
N PRO A 73 1.60 5.02 4.91
CA PRO A 73 2.08 5.25 6.27
C PRO A 73 0.97 5.87 7.12
N GLN A 74 0.89 5.46 8.38
CA GLN A 74 -0.05 5.99 9.36
C GLN A 74 0.73 6.76 10.42
N THR A 75 0.45 8.06 10.55
CA THR A 75 0.97 8.90 11.64
C THR A 75 -0.11 9.21 12.68
N GLY A 76 -1.37 9.33 12.25
CA GLY A 76 -2.53 9.54 13.12
C GLY A 76 -2.95 8.28 13.89
N THR A 77 -3.57 8.46 15.06
CA THR A 77 -4.08 7.36 15.89
C THR A 77 -5.16 6.53 15.17
N MET A 78 -5.33 5.27 15.56
CA MET A 78 -6.44 4.43 15.10
C MET A 78 -7.78 5.16 15.24
N GLY A 79 -8.55 5.21 14.15
CA GLY A 79 -9.86 5.88 14.08
C GLY A 79 -9.80 7.38 13.77
N ASN A 80 -8.63 8.01 13.77
CA ASN A 80 -8.49 9.40 13.34
C ASN A 80 -8.54 9.50 11.81
N GLY A 81 -9.45 10.35 11.29
CA GLY A 81 -9.58 10.61 9.86
C GLY A 81 -8.33 11.25 9.23
N TRP A 82 -7.53 11.99 10.00
CA TRP A 82 -6.20 12.42 9.57
C TRP A 82 -5.18 11.29 9.79
N ALA A 83 -5.33 10.21 9.01
CA ALA A 83 -4.50 9.01 9.10
C ALA A 83 -3.01 9.32 8.88
N TYR A 84 -2.71 10.33 8.05
CA TYR A 84 -1.37 10.86 7.83
C TYR A 84 -1.42 12.39 7.81
N THR A 85 -0.47 13.04 8.48
CA THR A 85 -0.20 14.48 8.35
C THR A 85 1.30 14.71 8.21
N TYR A 86 1.68 15.66 7.34
CA TYR A 86 3.07 15.99 7.06
C TYR A 86 3.81 16.58 8.28
N ASP A 87 3.10 17.19 9.23
CA ASP A 87 3.70 17.75 10.44
C ASP A 87 3.82 16.74 11.59
N ALA A 88 3.46 15.47 11.36
CA ALA A 88 3.61 14.43 12.36
C ALA A 88 5.03 13.86 12.37
N ASP A 89 5.51 13.61 13.58
CA ASP A 89 6.88 13.17 13.82
C ASP A 89 7.09 11.65 13.77
N LYS A 90 6.00 10.88 13.91
CA LYS A 90 6.05 9.43 14.11
C LYS A 90 5.12 8.66 13.20
N ILE A 91 5.61 7.52 12.71
CA ILE A 91 4.81 6.49 12.03
C ILE A 91 4.51 5.37 13.04
N ARG A 92 3.24 4.94 13.08
CA ARG A 92 2.75 3.87 13.98
C ARG A 92 2.30 2.59 13.27
N GLY A 93 2.40 2.58 11.95
CA GLY A 93 2.11 1.44 11.10
C GLY A 93 2.01 1.80 9.62
N PHE A 94 2.05 0.78 8.78
CA PHE A 94 1.72 0.84 7.36
C PHE A 94 0.34 0.21 7.19
N LYS A 95 -0.61 1.03 6.79
CA LYS A 95 -2.04 0.74 6.90
C LYS A 95 -2.63 0.45 5.53
N GLN A 96 -3.39 -0.64 5.42
CA GLN A 96 -4.35 -0.80 4.34
C GLN A 96 -5.57 0.09 4.64
N THR A 97 -5.98 0.91 3.69
CA THR A 97 -7.03 1.91 3.87
C THR A 97 -7.94 1.99 2.66
N HIS A 98 -9.21 2.33 2.91
CA HIS A 98 -10.21 2.61 1.88
C HIS A 98 -10.73 4.05 1.93
N GLN A 99 -10.32 4.81 2.94
CA GLN A 99 -10.80 6.16 3.28
C GLN A 99 -10.84 7.13 2.08
N PRO A 100 -12.02 7.67 1.70
CA PRO A 100 -12.10 8.72 0.67
C PRO A 100 -11.80 10.13 1.21
N SER A 101 -12.07 10.39 2.49
CA SER A 101 -11.79 11.67 3.14
C SER A 101 -11.68 11.51 4.67
N PRO A 102 -11.02 12.42 5.41
CA PRO A 102 -10.98 12.36 6.87
C PRO A 102 -12.37 12.44 7.52
N TRP A 103 -13.36 13.02 6.83
CA TRP A 103 -14.72 13.22 7.34
C TRP A 103 -15.59 11.96 7.20
N ILE A 104 -15.45 11.26 6.09
CA ILE A 104 -16.14 9.98 5.84
C ILE A 104 -15.49 8.85 6.65
N ASN A 105 -14.19 9.00 6.91
CA ASN A 105 -13.33 8.07 7.62
C ASN A 105 -13.26 6.72 6.87
N ASP A 106 -12.80 5.67 7.54
CA ASP A 106 -12.27 4.48 6.89
C ASP A 106 -13.07 3.21 7.21
N TYR A 107 -12.81 2.14 6.47
CA TYR A 107 -13.35 0.80 6.68
C TYR A 107 -12.38 -0.26 6.13
N GLY A 108 -12.54 -1.52 6.55
CA GLY A 108 -11.73 -2.63 6.02
C GLY A 108 -10.22 -2.45 6.25
N GLN A 109 -9.87 -1.86 7.39
CA GLN A 109 -8.55 -1.33 7.69
C GLN A 109 -7.78 -2.22 8.68
N PHE A 110 -6.50 -2.43 8.40
CA PHE A 110 -5.53 -3.07 9.30
C PHE A 110 -4.14 -2.49 9.05
N ALA A 111 -3.20 -2.70 9.97
CA ALA A 111 -1.84 -2.16 9.85
C ALA A 111 -0.75 -3.18 10.18
N ILE A 112 0.43 -2.95 9.59
CA ILE A 112 1.65 -3.73 9.80
C ILE A 112 2.75 -2.78 10.26
N MET A 113 3.51 -3.15 11.30
CA MET A 113 4.62 -2.33 11.80
C MET A 113 5.83 -3.21 12.15
N PRO A 114 6.99 -3.03 11.49
CA PRO A 114 8.23 -3.65 11.95
C PRO A 114 8.79 -2.88 13.15
N VAL A 115 9.26 -3.60 14.16
CA VAL A 115 9.84 -3.03 15.38
C VAL A 115 11.04 -3.85 15.85
N THR A 116 11.89 -3.26 16.69
CA THR A 116 13.02 -3.96 17.33
C THR A 116 13.02 -3.76 18.84
N GLY A 117 13.64 -4.69 19.58
CA GLY A 117 13.82 -4.57 21.03
C GLY A 117 12.56 -4.96 21.80
N LYS A 118 11.90 -4.00 22.46
CA LYS A 118 10.72 -4.31 23.27
C LYS A 118 9.54 -4.69 22.38
N VAL A 119 8.96 -5.87 22.62
CA VAL A 119 7.67 -6.27 22.04
C VAL A 119 6.58 -5.31 22.54
N ALA A 120 5.99 -4.54 21.61
CA ALA A 120 4.93 -3.58 21.91
C ALA A 120 3.78 -3.70 20.90
N PHE A 121 2.56 -3.87 21.40
CA PHE A 121 1.35 -3.80 20.59
C PHE A 121 0.71 -2.40 20.62
N ASP A 122 0.83 -1.69 21.74
CA ASP A 122 0.29 -0.34 21.85
C ASP A 122 0.81 0.56 20.71
N GLN A 123 -0.10 1.32 20.10
CA GLN A 123 0.18 2.06 18.88
C GLN A 123 1.16 3.22 19.10
N ASP A 124 1.23 3.78 20.30
CA ASP A 124 2.14 4.88 20.62
C ASP A 124 3.49 4.33 21.11
N GLU A 125 3.48 3.20 21.85
CA GLU A 125 4.72 2.50 22.23
C GLU A 125 5.49 1.96 21.03
N ARG A 126 4.80 1.43 20.00
CA ARG A 126 5.45 0.86 18.80
C ARG A 126 5.86 1.92 17.77
N ALA A 127 5.36 3.14 17.90
CA ALA A 127 5.57 4.20 16.91
C ALA A 127 7.04 4.63 16.85
N SER A 128 7.50 5.00 15.66
CA SER A 128 8.89 5.37 15.41
C SER A 128 9.01 6.76 14.83
N TRP A 129 9.97 7.54 15.32
CA TRP A 129 10.39 8.79 14.66
C TRP A 129 10.81 8.55 13.21
N PHE A 130 10.46 9.46 12.32
CA PHE A 130 10.93 9.48 10.93
C PHE A 130 11.19 10.91 10.46
N SER A 131 11.72 11.06 9.25
CA SER A 131 11.90 12.35 8.60
C SER A 131 11.63 12.23 7.12
N HIS A 132 10.95 13.22 6.53
CA HIS A 132 10.70 13.28 5.08
C HIS A 132 11.99 13.26 4.25
N LYS A 133 13.15 13.62 4.82
CA LYS A 133 14.45 13.50 4.13
C LYS A 133 14.89 12.05 3.92
N ALA A 134 14.34 11.11 4.69
CA ALA A 134 14.58 9.68 4.58
C ALA A 134 13.28 8.95 4.17
N GLU A 135 12.36 9.66 3.54
CA GLU A 135 11.11 9.15 3.01
C GLU A 135 11.13 9.28 1.48
N THR A 136 10.64 8.26 0.79
CA THR A 136 10.33 8.30 -0.63
C THR A 136 8.87 7.89 -0.79
N ALA A 137 8.05 8.81 -1.27
CA ALA A 137 6.62 8.61 -1.43
C ALA A 137 6.23 8.83 -2.89
N THR A 138 6.05 7.73 -3.63
CA THR A 138 5.58 7.73 -5.02
C THR A 138 4.24 6.98 -5.10
N PRO A 139 3.48 7.10 -6.20
CA PRO A 139 2.23 6.36 -6.36
C PRO A 139 2.37 4.83 -6.29
N TYR A 140 3.51 4.29 -6.74
CA TYR A 140 3.73 2.85 -6.93
C TYR A 140 4.72 2.24 -5.92
N TYR A 141 5.40 3.06 -5.13
CA TYR A 141 6.41 2.62 -4.18
C TYR A 141 6.57 3.61 -3.05
N TYR A 142 6.70 3.07 -1.84
CA TYR A 142 7.00 3.85 -0.65
C TYR A 142 8.17 3.26 0.11
N LYS A 143 9.00 4.13 0.67
CA LYS A 143 10.14 3.79 1.52
C LYS A 143 10.28 4.80 2.65
N VAL A 144 10.55 4.32 3.86
CA VAL A 144 10.90 5.19 4.99
C VAL A 144 11.88 4.50 5.93
N TYR A 145 12.73 5.30 6.56
CA TYR A 145 13.57 4.86 7.68
C TYR A 145 12.89 5.18 9.02
N LEU A 146 12.73 4.16 9.86
CA LEU A 146 12.13 4.20 11.19
C LEU A 146 13.24 4.32 12.23
N ALA A 147 13.49 5.52 12.72
CA ALA A 147 14.70 5.86 13.47
C ALA A 147 14.81 5.15 14.82
N ASP A 148 13.69 4.95 15.53
CA ASP A 148 13.69 4.30 16.84
C ASP A 148 13.97 2.79 16.75
N HIS A 149 13.77 2.19 15.56
CA HIS A 149 13.94 0.75 15.34
C HIS A 149 15.15 0.40 14.47
N ASP A 150 15.85 1.38 13.88
CA ASP A 150 16.89 1.17 12.86
C ASP A 150 16.42 0.25 11.72
N VAL A 151 15.15 0.42 11.31
CA VAL A 151 14.51 -0.39 10.24
C VAL A 151 14.19 0.49 9.05
N THR A 152 14.52 0.00 7.86
CA THR A 152 13.95 0.55 6.62
C THR A 152 12.74 -0.27 6.19
N ALA A 153 11.59 0.38 6.03
CA ALA A 153 10.37 -0.24 5.53
C ALA A 153 10.08 0.22 4.11
N GLU A 154 9.77 -0.72 3.23
CA GLU A 154 9.46 -0.48 1.82
C GLU A 154 8.21 -1.27 1.42
N PHE A 155 7.38 -0.72 0.53
CA PHE A 155 6.28 -1.48 -0.08
C PHE A 155 5.86 -0.97 -1.45
N ALA A 156 5.31 -1.89 -2.25
CA ALA A 156 4.73 -1.63 -3.56
C ALA A 156 3.44 -2.46 -3.73
N PRO A 157 2.30 -1.84 -4.10
CA PRO A 157 1.03 -2.51 -4.22
C PRO A 157 0.74 -3.02 -5.63
N THR A 158 -0.21 -3.95 -5.71
CA THR A 158 -1.01 -4.27 -6.90
C THR A 158 -2.44 -3.74 -6.70
N GLU A 159 -3.44 -4.23 -7.43
CA GLU A 159 -4.83 -3.78 -7.22
C GLU A 159 -5.39 -4.22 -5.86
N ARG A 160 -5.01 -5.41 -5.37
CA ARG A 160 -5.56 -6.04 -4.14
C ARG A 160 -4.49 -6.57 -3.18
N ALA A 161 -3.22 -6.61 -3.61
CA ALA A 161 -2.11 -7.13 -2.82
C ALA A 161 -0.98 -6.09 -2.70
N ALA A 162 0.04 -6.39 -1.88
CA ALA A 162 1.25 -5.59 -1.75
C ALA A 162 2.45 -6.46 -1.37
N ALA A 163 3.60 -6.15 -1.97
CA ALA A 163 4.90 -6.64 -1.52
C ALA A 163 5.46 -5.64 -0.51
N PHE A 164 5.84 -6.13 0.66
CA PHE A 164 6.54 -5.40 1.71
C PHE A 164 7.94 -5.98 1.88
N ARG A 165 8.88 -5.10 2.24
CA ARG A 165 10.22 -5.47 2.67
C ARG A 165 10.62 -4.66 3.89
N PHE A 166 11.13 -5.36 4.90
CA PHE A 166 11.69 -4.77 6.10
C PHE A 166 13.17 -5.12 6.18
N THR A 167 14.04 -4.11 6.12
CA THR A 167 15.48 -4.27 6.29
C THR A 167 15.83 -3.97 7.74
N PHE A 168 16.18 -5.02 8.49
CA PHE A 168 16.46 -4.95 9.92
C PHE A 168 17.95 -4.76 10.23
N PRO A 169 18.27 -4.23 11.43
CA PRO A 169 19.64 -4.24 11.94
C PRO A 169 20.03 -5.66 12.41
N GLU A 170 21.27 -5.80 12.88
CA GLU A 170 21.66 -7.01 13.61
C GLU A 170 20.99 -7.02 14.99
N THR A 171 20.10 -7.97 15.23
CA THR A 171 19.37 -8.10 16.50
C THR A 171 18.75 -9.48 16.65
N GLU A 172 18.62 -9.94 17.90
CA GLU A 172 17.85 -11.14 18.24
C GLU A 172 16.35 -10.83 18.46
N GLU A 173 16.00 -9.55 18.49
CA GLU A 173 14.68 -9.04 18.89
C GLU A 173 14.05 -8.22 17.76
N ALA A 174 13.96 -8.79 16.55
CA ALA A 174 13.22 -8.20 15.43
C ALA A 174 11.79 -8.72 15.41
N TYR A 175 10.79 -7.84 15.24
CA TYR A 175 9.38 -8.22 15.22
C TYR A 175 8.62 -7.54 14.09
N VAL A 176 7.52 -8.17 13.68
CA VAL A 176 6.47 -7.54 12.89
C VAL A 176 5.16 -7.65 13.65
N VAL A 177 4.54 -6.50 13.89
CA VAL A 177 3.24 -6.36 14.54
C VAL A 177 2.17 -6.24 13.47
N VAL A 178 1.14 -7.07 13.56
CA VAL A 178 -0.09 -6.99 12.76
C VAL A 178 -1.21 -6.54 13.68
N ASP A 179 -1.80 -5.39 13.35
CA ASP A 179 -2.88 -4.76 14.08
C ASP A 179 -4.17 -4.83 13.25
N ALA A 180 -5.11 -5.68 13.66
CA ALA A 180 -6.38 -5.90 12.95
C ALA A 180 -7.45 -4.86 13.32
N MET A 181 -7.08 -3.82 14.07
CA MET A 181 -7.94 -2.73 14.56
C MET A 181 -9.03 -3.20 15.54
N ASP A 182 -9.72 -2.26 16.17
CA ASP A 182 -10.81 -2.52 17.13
C ASP A 182 -12.16 -2.86 16.45
N ASN A 183 -13.24 -2.84 17.24
CA ASN A 183 -14.63 -3.08 16.84
C ASN A 183 -14.94 -4.51 16.37
N GLY A 184 -14.15 -5.47 16.82
CA GLY A 184 -14.34 -6.89 16.52
C GLY A 184 -13.43 -7.31 15.38
N SER A 185 -12.34 -7.98 15.73
CA SER A 185 -11.34 -8.43 14.77
C SER A 185 -10.76 -9.78 15.15
N PHE A 186 -10.05 -10.38 14.21
CA PHE A 186 -9.47 -11.71 14.37
C PHE A 186 -8.09 -11.78 13.74
N VAL A 187 -7.18 -12.49 14.41
CA VAL A 187 -5.84 -12.83 13.92
C VAL A 187 -5.52 -14.27 14.28
N LYS A 188 -4.93 -14.98 13.32
CA LYS A 188 -4.34 -16.30 13.51
C LYS A 188 -2.97 -16.38 12.84
N ILE A 189 -1.96 -16.72 13.63
CA ILE A 189 -0.60 -17.00 13.20
C ILE A 189 -0.50 -18.51 12.91
N ILE A 190 0.04 -18.86 11.75
CA ILE A 190 0.23 -20.22 11.27
C ILE A 190 1.73 -20.42 11.01
N PRO A 191 2.52 -20.78 12.05
CA PRO A 191 3.98 -20.79 11.96
C PRO A 191 4.54 -21.77 10.92
N ALA A 192 3.89 -22.93 10.76
CA ALA A 192 4.28 -23.95 9.79
C ALA A 192 4.24 -23.44 8.34
N GLU A 193 3.41 -22.43 8.06
CA GLU A 193 3.28 -21.81 6.75
C GLU A 193 3.96 -20.45 6.66
N LYS A 194 4.61 -19.96 7.73
CA LYS A 194 5.13 -18.59 7.83
C LYS A 194 4.05 -17.56 7.47
N LYS A 195 2.84 -17.78 7.99
CA LYS A 195 1.64 -17.07 7.55
C LYS A 195 0.89 -16.46 8.73
N ILE A 196 0.25 -15.32 8.49
CA ILE A 196 -0.76 -14.74 9.37
C ILE A 196 -2.02 -14.54 8.54
N ILE A 197 -3.17 -14.96 9.05
CA ILE A 197 -4.48 -14.63 8.49
C ILE A 197 -5.29 -13.87 9.52
N GLY A 198 -6.31 -13.15 9.07
CA GLY A 198 -7.22 -12.47 9.97
C GLY A 198 -8.34 -11.74 9.26
N TYR A 199 -9.16 -11.06 10.04
CA TYR A 199 -10.11 -10.09 9.50
C TYR A 199 -10.24 -8.87 10.40
N THR A 200 -10.60 -7.75 9.77
CA THR A 200 -10.98 -6.50 10.42
C THR A 200 -12.44 -6.17 10.07
N THR A 201 -13.18 -5.61 11.02
CA THR A 201 -14.55 -5.13 10.80
C THR A 201 -14.70 -3.63 11.08
N LYS A 202 -13.65 -2.94 11.59
CA LYS A 202 -13.71 -1.50 11.88
C LYS A 202 -14.14 -0.74 10.63
N ASN A 203 -15.22 0.01 10.77
CA ASN A 203 -15.86 0.77 9.71
C ASN A 203 -16.51 2.04 10.27
N SER A 204 -16.98 2.90 9.37
CA SER A 204 -17.58 4.20 9.70
C SER A 204 -19.05 4.28 9.28
N GLY A 205 -19.74 3.13 9.25
CA GLY A 205 -21.10 2.96 8.75
C GLY A 205 -21.17 2.60 7.27
N GLY A 206 -22.39 2.42 6.75
CA GLY A 206 -22.62 2.03 5.36
C GLY A 206 -22.13 0.62 5.04
N VAL A 207 -22.22 -0.31 5.99
CA VAL A 207 -21.85 -1.72 5.78
C VAL A 207 -22.98 -2.66 6.25
N PRO A 208 -23.16 -3.82 5.61
CA PRO A 208 -24.03 -4.88 6.10
C PRO A 208 -23.48 -5.51 7.40
N SER A 209 -24.34 -6.20 8.16
CA SER A 209 -23.96 -6.79 9.46
C SER A 209 -22.89 -7.87 9.39
N ASN A 210 -22.70 -8.49 8.22
CA ASN A 210 -21.69 -9.53 8.00
C ASN A 210 -20.33 -9.01 7.52
N PHE A 211 -20.18 -7.69 7.32
CA PHE A 211 -19.00 -7.04 6.77
C PHE A 211 -17.69 -7.46 7.45
N LYS A 212 -16.72 -7.87 6.64
CA LYS A 212 -15.34 -8.16 7.03
C LYS A 212 -14.42 -7.86 5.86
N ASN A 213 -13.21 -7.41 6.16
CA ASN A 213 -12.08 -7.49 5.23
C ASN A 213 -11.12 -8.55 5.76
N TYR A 214 -10.98 -9.64 5.01
CA TYR A 214 -10.14 -10.79 5.34
C TYR A 214 -8.75 -10.58 4.74
N PHE A 215 -7.70 -10.73 5.53
CA PHE A 215 -6.32 -10.53 5.09
C PHE A 215 -5.47 -11.77 5.27
N VAL A 216 -4.44 -11.87 4.42
CA VAL A 216 -3.36 -12.86 4.50
C VAL A 216 -2.02 -12.16 4.37
N LEU A 217 -1.07 -12.54 5.22
CA LEU A 217 0.32 -12.13 5.16
C LEU A 217 1.19 -13.39 5.09
N GLN A 218 2.00 -13.48 4.04
CA GLN A 218 2.95 -14.58 3.81
C GLN A 218 4.38 -14.06 3.93
N PHE A 219 5.12 -14.60 4.89
CA PHE A 219 6.51 -14.23 5.17
C PHE A 219 7.48 -15.22 4.50
N ASP A 220 8.66 -14.73 4.16
CA ASP A 220 9.75 -15.57 3.63
C ASP A 220 10.64 -16.16 4.73
N LYS A 221 10.70 -15.54 5.91
CA LYS A 221 11.50 -15.97 7.06
C LYS A 221 10.68 -16.75 8.12
N PRO A 222 11.18 -17.89 8.65
CA PRO A 222 10.53 -18.62 9.74
C PRO A 222 10.44 -17.82 11.04
N PHE A 223 9.35 -17.99 11.79
CA PHE A 223 9.13 -17.29 13.06
C PHE A 223 9.89 -17.97 14.21
N THR A 224 10.66 -17.19 14.97
CA THR A 224 11.28 -17.62 16.25
C THR A 224 10.47 -17.19 17.47
N TYR A 225 9.56 -16.23 17.28
CA TYR A 225 8.61 -15.75 18.27
C TYR A 225 7.22 -15.62 17.67
N THR A 226 6.20 -15.94 18.46
CA THR A 226 4.79 -15.72 18.11
C THR A 226 4.01 -15.31 19.35
N ALA A 227 3.12 -14.33 19.22
CA ALA A 227 2.14 -14.00 20.24
C ALA A 227 0.86 -13.48 19.60
N ALA A 228 -0.29 -13.96 20.09
CA ALA A 228 -1.57 -13.34 19.78
C ALA A 228 -1.84 -12.22 20.80
N VAL A 229 -2.55 -11.19 20.35
CA VAL A 229 -2.92 -10.04 21.18
C VAL A 229 -4.44 -9.96 21.27
N LYS A 230 -4.95 -9.86 22.50
CA LYS A 230 -6.38 -9.69 22.81
C LYS A 230 -6.56 -8.45 23.67
N ASP A 231 -7.17 -7.41 23.11
CA ASP A 231 -7.48 -6.15 23.81
C ASP A 231 -6.23 -5.56 24.51
N GLY A 232 -5.13 -5.48 23.75
CA GLY A 232 -3.82 -4.99 24.22
C GLY A 232 -3.00 -6.00 25.03
N LYS A 233 -3.58 -7.11 25.50
CA LYS A 233 -2.86 -8.15 26.24
C LYS A 233 -2.14 -9.11 25.28
N ILE A 234 -0.82 -9.10 25.35
CA ILE A 234 0.07 -9.98 24.57
C ILE A 234 0.18 -11.34 25.28
N ASP A 235 -0.09 -12.44 24.57
CA ASP A 235 0.07 -13.81 25.07
C ASP A 235 0.87 -14.67 24.09
N SER A 236 2.12 -14.97 24.43
CA SER A 236 3.04 -15.78 23.61
C SER A 236 2.72 -17.28 23.60
N ARG A 237 1.73 -17.74 24.37
CA ARG A 237 1.33 -19.16 24.43
C ARG A 237 0.25 -19.50 23.41
N THR A 238 -0.33 -18.49 22.76
CA THR A 238 -1.38 -18.66 21.74
C THR A 238 -0.96 -17.98 20.45
N THR A 239 -1.40 -18.56 19.34
CA THR A 239 -1.23 -18.02 17.99
C THR A 239 -2.53 -17.43 17.43
N GLU A 240 -3.62 -17.47 18.20
CA GLU A 240 -4.95 -17.07 17.73
C GLU A 240 -5.64 -16.13 18.72
N ALA A 241 -6.26 -15.09 18.18
CA ALA A 241 -7.04 -14.11 18.91
C ALA A 241 -8.26 -13.64 18.09
N GLY A 242 -9.46 -13.83 18.64
CA GLY A 242 -10.64 -13.04 18.32
C GLY A 242 -11.03 -12.22 19.55
N ALA A 243 -11.20 -10.92 19.38
CA ALA A 243 -11.47 -9.98 20.47
C ALA A 243 -12.09 -8.69 19.92
N ASN A 244 -12.36 -7.71 20.79
CA ASN A 244 -12.71 -6.38 20.30
C ASN A 244 -11.54 -5.78 19.51
N HIS A 245 -10.31 -5.95 19.99
CA HIS A 245 -9.08 -5.56 19.30
C HIS A 245 -8.09 -6.73 19.28
N ALA A 246 -8.01 -7.41 18.13
CA ALA A 246 -7.08 -8.51 17.90
C ALA A 246 -5.79 -8.05 17.21
N GLY A 247 -4.71 -8.75 17.53
CA GLY A 247 -3.41 -8.54 16.91
C GLY A 247 -2.57 -9.79 16.88
N GLY A 248 -1.50 -9.75 16.09
CA GLY A 248 -0.48 -10.79 16.05
C GLY A 248 0.91 -10.18 16.04
N ILE A 249 1.83 -10.78 16.77
CA ILE A 249 3.24 -10.40 16.76
C ILE A 249 4.03 -11.64 16.42
N ILE A 250 4.87 -11.52 15.39
CA ILE A 250 5.86 -12.54 15.05
C ILE A 250 7.26 -11.94 15.18
N GLY A 251 8.26 -12.77 15.42
CA GLY A 251 9.63 -12.31 15.58
C GLY A 251 10.67 -13.24 14.99
N PHE A 252 11.88 -12.68 14.88
CA PHE A 252 13.01 -13.26 14.19
C PHE A 252 14.33 -12.82 14.83
N HIS A 253 15.40 -13.55 14.50
CA HIS A 253 16.77 -13.07 14.64
C HIS A 253 17.27 -12.61 13.27
N THR A 254 17.93 -11.45 13.21
CA THR A 254 18.37 -10.81 11.97
C THR A 254 19.84 -10.41 12.01
N LEU A 255 20.51 -10.55 10.87
CA LEU A 255 21.82 -9.94 10.63
C LEU A 255 21.68 -8.50 10.14
N ARG A 256 22.77 -7.73 10.23
CA ARG A 256 22.79 -6.34 9.72
C ARG A 256 22.40 -6.28 8.25
N GLY A 257 21.31 -5.56 7.95
CA GLY A 257 20.83 -5.37 6.60
C GLY A 257 20.04 -6.56 6.05
N GLU A 258 19.70 -7.54 6.90
CA GLU A 258 18.87 -8.67 6.49
C GLU A 258 17.45 -8.19 6.16
N GLN A 259 16.93 -8.70 5.04
CA GLN A 259 15.63 -8.33 4.51
C GLN A 259 14.62 -9.43 4.83
N VAL A 260 13.51 -9.05 5.46
CA VAL A 260 12.33 -9.90 5.63
C VAL A 260 11.25 -9.40 4.67
N ASN A 261 10.84 -10.27 3.74
CA ASN A 261 9.79 -9.94 2.78
C ASN A 261 8.44 -10.45 3.26
N VAL A 262 7.41 -9.64 3.08
CA VAL A 262 6.03 -9.97 3.41
C VAL A 262 5.16 -9.73 2.20
N ARG A 263 4.40 -10.75 1.81
CA ARG A 263 3.43 -10.65 0.72
C ARG A 263 2.06 -10.58 1.37
N VAL A 264 1.32 -9.53 1.08
CA VAL A 264 0.06 -9.23 1.76
C VAL A 264 -1.05 -9.08 0.74
N ALA A 265 -2.23 -9.61 1.04
CA ALA A 265 -3.44 -9.37 0.27
C ALA A 265 -4.66 -9.38 1.19
N SER A 266 -5.75 -8.77 0.73
CA SER A 266 -7.03 -8.88 1.40
C SER A 266 -8.18 -9.09 0.42
N SER A 267 -9.34 -9.45 0.95
CA SER A 267 -10.60 -9.65 0.24
C SER A 267 -11.77 -9.21 1.12
N PHE A 268 -12.85 -8.74 0.51
CA PHE A 268 -14.11 -8.51 1.22
C PHE A 268 -15.02 -9.75 1.23
N ILE A 269 -14.59 -10.83 0.58
CA ILE A 269 -15.37 -12.06 0.38
C ILE A 269 -14.96 -13.14 1.39
N SER A 270 -13.69 -13.57 1.38
CA SER A 270 -13.20 -14.62 2.28
C SER A 270 -11.67 -14.67 2.37
N HIS A 271 -11.13 -15.49 3.29
CA HIS A 271 -9.69 -15.75 3.35
C HIS A 271 -9.19 -16.47 2.08
N GLU A 272 -9.97 -17.39 1.52
CA GLU A 272 -9.64 -18.12 0.29
C GLU A 272 -9.53 -17.17 -0.91
N GLN A 273 -10.42 -16.19 -0.99
CA GLN A 273 -10.34 -15.14 -2.01
C GLN A 273 -9.14 -14.21 -1.76
N ALA A 274 -8.80 -13.90 -0.50
CA ALA A 274 -7.59 -13.13 -0.19
C ALA A 274 -6.31 -13.86 -0.62
N GLU A 275 -6.24 -15.18 -0.44
CA GLU A 275 -5.17 -16.05 -0.94
C GLU A 275 -5.13 -16.08 -2.48
N LEU A 276 -6.28 -16.01 -3.14
CA LEU A 276 -6.34 -15.87 -4.60
C LEU A 276 -5.80 -14.52 -5.05
N ASN A 277 -6.19 -13.43 -4.40
CA ASN A 277 -5.69 -12.08 -4.67
C ASN A 277 -4.17 -11.98 -4.44
N LEU A 278 -3.62 -12.72 -3.47
CA LEU A 278 -2.18 -12.77 -3.23
C LEU A 278 -1.37 -13.26 -4.45
N LYS A 279 -2.01 -13.99 -5.37
CA LYS A 279 -1.40 -14.41 -6.63
C LYS A 279 -1.16 -13.26 -7.60
N GLU A 280 -1.79 -12.09 -7.41
CA GLU A 280 -1.47 -10.88 -8.18
C GLU A 280 0.03 -10.61 -8.13
N LEU A 281 0.69 -10.80 -7.00
CA LEU A 281 2.13 -10.60 -6.84
C LEU A 281 2.98 -11.65 -7.61
N GLY A 282 2.45 -12.83 -7.94
CA GLY A 282 3.17 -13.87 -8.71
C GLY A 282 4.52 -14.28 -8.09
N GLY A 283 5.55 -14.53 -8.89
CA GLY A 283 6.92 -14.75 -8.37
C GLY A 283 7.72 -13.46 -8.13
N ARG A 284 7.08 -12.28 -8.25
CA ARG A 284 7.78 -11.01 -8.44
C ARG A 284 8.44 -10.50 -7.15
N THR A 285 9.60 -9.85 -7.31
CA THR A 285 10.25 -9.08 -6.24
C THR A 285 9.55 -7.74 -5.99
N LEU A 286 9.92 -7.05 -4.91
CA LEU A 286 9.43 -5.71 -4.64
C LEU A 286 9.70 -4.74 -5.80
N GLU A 287 10.91 -4.77 -6.36
CA GLU A 287 11.32 -3.93 -7.48
C GLU A 287 10.49 -4.20 -8.73
N GLU A 288 10.19 -5.46 -9.02
CA GLU A 288 9.38 -5.84 -10.17
C GLU A 288 7.92 -5.41 -10.01
N VAL A 289 7.37 -5.48 -8.79
CA VAL A 289 6.03 -4.95 -8.47
C VAL A 289 6.02 -3.42 -8.59
N ALA A 290 7.02 -2.73 -8.01
CA ALA A 290 7.17 -1.29 -8.11
C ALA A 290 7.31 -0.81 -9.56
N LYS A 291 8.12 -1.53 -10.37
CA LYS A 291 8.27 -1.24 -11.79
C LYS A 291 6.96 -1.41 -12.55
N ALA A 292 6.24 -2.51 -12.32
CA ALA A 292 4.94 -2.73 -12.96
C ALA A 292 3.93 -1.63 -12.58
N GLY A 293 3.93 -1.18 -11.32
CA GLY A 293 3.15 -0.04 -10.87
C GLY A 293 3.55 1.26 -11.56
N ARG A 294 4.86 1.56 -11.67
CA ARG A 294 5.38 2.73 -12.39
C ARG A 294 4.94 2.74 -13.85
N ASP A 295 5.07 1.60 -14.52
CA ASP A 295 4.70 1.44 -15.93
C ASP A 295 3.19 1.68 -16.12
N GLU A 296 2.34 1.16 -15.23
CA GLU A 296 0.89 1.38 -15.28
C GLU A 296 0.49 2.83 -14.99
N TRP A 297 1.13 3.47 -14.01
CA TRP A 297 0.92 4.90 -13.75
C TRP A 297 1.33 5.75 -14.95
N ASN A 298 2.44 5.44 -15.61
CA ASN A 298 2.83 6.13 -16.83
C ASN A 298 1.88 5.86 -18.00
N ARG A 299 1.32 4.65 -18.11
CA ARG A 299 0.29 4.33 -19.11
C ARG A 299 -0.98 5.16 -18.91
N VAL A 300 -1.39 5.34 -17.65
CA VAL A 300 -2.57 6.15 -17.29
C VAL A 300 -2.27 7.64 -17.45
N LEU A 301 -1.27 8.18 -16.74
CA LEU A 301 -0.93 9.60 -16.76
C LEU A 301 -0.42 10.08 -18.13
N GLY A 302 0.22 9.20 -18.91
CA GLY A 302 0.67 9.46 -20.26
C GLY A 302 -0.43 9.64 -21.30
N ARG A 303 -1.71 9.50 -20.92
CA ARG A 303 -2.86 9.90 -21.76
C ARG A 303 -2.85 11.40 -22.07
N ILE A 304 -2.22 12.21 -21.22
CA ILE A 304 -2.02 13.64 -21.45
C ILE A 304 -0.54 13.95 -21.29
N GLU A 305 0.08 14.37 -22.38
CA GLU A 305 1.43 14.92 -22.38
C GLU A 305 1.35 16.44 -22.23
N VAL A 306 1.99 16.97 -21.18
CA VAL A 306 2.06 18.41 -20.94
C VAL A 306 3.51 18.86 -21.12
N GLN A 307 3.73 19.85 -21.98
CA GLN A 307 5.02 20.49 -22.16
C GLN A 307 4.97 21.88 -21.52
N ASP A 308 5.78 22.08 -20.48
CA ASP A 308 5.97 23.37 -19.82
C ASP A 308 7.43 23.47 -19.35
N THR A 309 7.95 24.69 -19.28
CA THR A 309 9.29 24.97 -18.73
C THR A 309 9.28 25.13 -17.22
N ASP A 310 8.10 25.37 -16.63
CA ASP A 310 7.90 25.50 -15.19
C ASP A 310 7.62 24.13 -14.55
N LEU A 311 8.59 23.63 -13.79
CA LEU A 311 8.52 22.32 -13.13
C LEU A 311 7.38 22.23 -12.11
N ASP A 312 7.01 23.34 -11.45
CA ASP A 312 5.96 23.32 -10.44
C ASP A 312 4.57 23.17 -11.07
N ARG A 313 4.39 23.65 -12.31
CA ARG A 313 3.17 23.41 -13.08
C ARG A 313 3.05 21.95 -13.51
N LEU A 314 4.15 21.33 -13.95
CA LEU A 314 4.17 19.91 -14.29
C LEU A 314 3.86 19.05 -13.06
N ARG A 315 4.49 19.34 -11.91
CA ARG A 315 4.23 18.66 -10.64
C ARG A 315 2.79 18.82 -10.18
N THR A 316 2.25 20.04 -10.26
CA THR A 316 0.86 20.31 -9.90
C THR A 316 -0.09 19.53 -10.80
N PHE A 317 0.10 19.61 -12.11
CA PHE A 317 -0.75 18.92 -13.09
C PHE A 317 -0.77 17.41 -12.87
N TYR A 318 0.40 16.76 -12.85
CA TYR A 318 0.45 15.31 -12.73
C TYR A 318 0.07 14.82 -11.33
N SER A 319 0.32 15.60 -10.27
CA SER A 319 -0.18 15.26 -8.92
C SER A 319 -1.71 15.36 -8.83
N CYS A 320 -2.32 16.37 -9.45
CA CYS A 320 -3.78 16.45 -9.57
C CYS A 320 -4.33 15.30 -10.42
N PHE A 321 -3.70 14.98 -11.55
CA PHE A 321 -4.13 13.89 -12.42
C PHE A 321 -4.06 12.54 -11.71
N TYR A 322 -2.97 12.26 -10.97
CA TYR A 322 -2.88 11.10 -10.10
C TYR A 322 -4.06 11.00 -9.13
N ARG A 323 -4.44 12.10 -8.46
CA ARG A 323 -5.60 12.12 -7.55
C ARG A 323 -6.92 11.87 -8.26
N SER A 324 -7.07 12.30 -9.51
CA SER A 324 -8.28 12.11 -10.32
C SER A 324 -8.52 10.67 -10.78
N VAL A 325 -7.56 9.75 -10.59
CA VAL A 325 -7.68 8.34 -10.99
C VAL A 325 -7.51 7.36 -9.82
N LEU A 326 -7.76 7.84 -8.59
CA LEU A 326 -7.85 7.00 -7.39
C LEU A 326 -9.30 6.56 -7.11
N PHE A 327 -10.26 7.47 -7.24
CA PHE A 327 -11.66 7.25 -6.86
C PHE A 327 -12.63 7.39 -8.04
N PRO A 328 -13.77 6.67 -8.05
CA PRO A 328 -14.13 5.60 -7.10
C PRO A 328 -13.22 4.37 -7.24
N ARG A 329 -12.95 3.68 -6.14
CA ARG A 329 -12.10 2.47 -6.16
C ARG A 329 -12.86 1.29 -6.75
N SER A 330 -12.12 0.35 -7.35
CA SER A 330 -12.66 -0.97 -7.65
C SER A 330 -13.06 -1.66 -6.34
N PHE A 331 -14.26 -2.24 -6.30
CA PHE A 331 -14.77 -3.01 -5.17
C PHE A 331 -15.19 -4.42 -5.60
N TYR A 332 -14.60 -4.88 -6.70
CA TYR A 332 -14.78 -6.22 -7.24
C TYR A 332 -13.45 -6.98 -7.20
N GLU A 333 -13.57 -8.31 -7.22
CA GLU A 333 -12.51 -9.28 -7.16
C GLU A 333 -12.67 -10.28 -8.33
N ILE A 334 -11.63 -11.08 -8.56
CA ILE A 334 -11.60 -12.05 -9.64
C ILE A 334 -11.61 -13.46 -9.04
N ASP A 335 -12.58 -14.28 -9.45
CA ASP A 335 -12.72 -15.65 -8.97
C ASP A 335 -11.65 -16.59 -9.55
N ALA A 336 -11.65 -17.85 -9.11
CA ALA A 336 -10.68 -18.85 -9.56
C ALA A 336 -10.81 -19.19 -11.06
N GLN A 337 -11.94 -18.86 -11.69
CA GLN A 337 -12.25 -19.04 -13.10
C GLN A 337 -12.00 -17.76 -13.93
N GLY A 338 -11.48 -16.69 -13.32
CA GLY A 338 -11.22 -15.42 -13.98
C GLY A 338 -12.46 -14.54 -14.17
N GLN A 339 -13.59 -14.85 -13.53
CA GLN A 339 -14.82 -14.06 -13.61
C GLN A 339 -14.84 -12.96 -12.55
N VAL A 340 -15.53 -11.88 -12.87
CA VAL A 340 -15.69 -10.72 -11.99
C VAL A 340 -16.83 -11.00 -10.99
N MET A 341 -16.55 -10.78 -9.71
CA MET A 341 -17.51 -10.88 -8.62
C MET A 341 -17.22 -9.83 -7.54
N HIS A 342 -18.16 -9.56 -6.65
CA HIS A 342 -17.97 -8.62 -5.56
C HIS A 342 -18.73 -9.04 -4.31
N TYR A 343 -18.24 -8.63 -3.15
CA TYR A 343 -19.06 -8.51 -1.94
C TYR A 343 -19.91 -7.25 -2.08
N SER A 344 -21.23 -7.38 -1.96
CA SER A 344 -22.14 -6.23 -2.00
C SER A 344 -22.09 -5.48 -0.67
N PRO A 345 -21.64 -4.22 -0.64
CA PRO A 345 -21.70 -3.41 0.57
C PRO A 345 -23.13 -2.91 0.87
N TYR A 346 -24.13 -3.33 0.08
CA TYR A 346 -25.51 -2.90 0.22
C TYR A 346 -26.39 -3.98 0.85
N ASN A 347 -26.22 -5.25 0.44
CA ASN A 347 -27.01 -6.36 0.97
C ASN A 347 -26.18 -7.48 1.64
N GLY A 348 -24.85 -7.44 1.52
CA GLY A 348 -23.93 -8.38 2.17
C GLY A 348 -23.76 -9.72 1.45
N GLU A 349 -24.35 -9.88 0.25
CA GLU A 349 -24.19 -11.07 -0.59
C GLU A 349 -22.92 -10.98 -1.45
N VAL A 350 -22.54 -12.11 -2.06
CA VAL A 350 -21.45 -12.18 -3.03
C VAL A 350 -22.07 -12.43 -4.40
N LEU A 351 -21.91 -11.47 -5.30
CA LEU A 351 -22.65 -11.41 -6.57
C LEU A 351 -21.70 -11.24 -7.76
N PRO A 352 -22.08 -11.69 -8.97
CA PRO A 352 -21.28 -11.50 -10.17
C PRO A 352 -21.31 -10.03 -10.64
N GLY A 353 -20.27 -9.63 -11.37
CA GLY A 353 -20.20 -8.33 -12.04
C GLY A 353 -19.43 -7.27 -11.27
N TYR A 354 -19.25 -6.10 -11.90
CA TYR A 354 -18.46 -5.01 -11.33
C TYR A 354 -19.15 -4.33 -10.15
N MET A 355 -18.34 -3.75 -9.26
CA MET A 355 -18.75 -2.86 -8.18
C MET A 355 -17.66 -1.82 -7.94
N PHE A 356 -18.07 -0.58 -7.62
CA PHE A 356 -17.19 0.54 -7.32
C PHE A 356 -17.77 1.34 -6.15
N THR A 357 -16.93 1.97 -5.34
CA THR A 357 -17.37 2.78 -4.20
C THR A 357 -16.35 3.87 -3.83
N ASP A 358 -16.55 4.55 -2.70
CA ASP A 358 -15.71 5.62 -2.17
C ASP A 358 -15.72 6.88 -3.01
N THR A 359 -16.92 7.29 -3.43
CA THR A 359 -17.13 8.58 -4.09
C THR A 359 -18.43 9.23 -3.65
N GLY A 360 -18.39 10.56 -3.60
CA GLY A 360 -19.55 11.42 -3.50
C GLY A 360 -19.87 12.02 -4.85
N PHE A 361 -21.05 11.72 -5.40
CA PHE A 361 -21.45 12.26 -6.68
C PHE A 361 -21.63 13.77 -6.62
N TRP A 362 -22.09 14.35 -5.50
CA TRP A 362 -22.17 15.81 -5.27
C TRP A 362 -20.87 16.57 -5.60
N ASP A 363 -19.72 15.94 -5.38
CA ASP A 363 -18.40 16.46 -5.76
C ASP A 363 -18.06 16.07 -7.20
N THR A 364 -18.09 14.77 -7.49
CA THR A 364 -17.41 14.17 -8.64
C THR A 364 -18.18 14.29 -9.96
N PHE A 365 -19.48 14.58 -9.93
CA PHE A 365 -20.28 14.80 -11.15
C PHE A 365 -19.76 16.00 -11.97
N ARG A 366 -19.15 16.98 -11.31
CA ARG A 366 -18.82 18.30 -11.89
C ARG A 366 -17.74 18.23 -12.96
N CYS A 367 -16.70 17.44 -12.73
CA CYS A 367 -15.58 17.32 -13.66
C CYS A 367 -14.82 15.99 -13.60
N LEU A 368 -14.84 15.25 -12.48
CA LEU A 368 -14.15 13.96 -12.38
C LEU A 368 -14.75 12.96 -13.38
N PHE A 369 -16.05 12.70 -13.27
CA PHE A 369 -16.72 11.75 -14.15
C PHE A 369 -16.77 12.19 -15.63
N PRO A 370 -17.01 13.48 -15.95
CA PRO A 370 -16.79 14.00 -17.30
C PRO A 370 -15.36 13.77 -17.82
N PHE A 371 -14.35 13.92 -16.96
CA PHE A 371 -12.97 13.64 -17.31
C PHE A 371 -12.74 12.15 -17.61
N LEU A 372 -13.36 11.24 -16.83
CA LEU A 372 -13.31 9.81 -17.11
C LEU A 372 -14.00 9.45 -18.43
N ASN A 373 -15.13 10.09 -18.77
CA ASN A 373 -15.79 9.90 -20.07
C ASN A 373 -14.87 10.27 -21.24
N LEU A 374 -14.09 11.33 -21.10
CA LEU A 374 -13.16 11.77 -22.13
C LEU A 374 -11.92 10.89 -22.21
N MET A 375 -11.26 10.63 -21.08
CA MET A 375 -9.91 10.06 -21.04
C MET A 375 -9.89 8.55 -20.79
N TYR A 376 -10.90 8.01 -20.08
CA TYR A 376 -10.98 6.62 -19.64
C TYR A 376 -12.39 6.02 -19.78
N PRO A 377 -13.06 6.13 -20.95
CA PRO A 377 -14.45 5.72 -21.10
C PRO A 377 -14.67 4.22 -20.81
N SER A 378 -13.68 3.37 -21.08
CA SER A 378 -13.76 1.93 -20.77
C SER A 378 -13.76 1.64 -19.26
N MET A 379 -13.07 2.44 -18.45
CA MET A 379 -13.14 2.35 -17.00
C MET A 379 -14.49 2.88 -16.52
N ASN A 380 -14.95 4.00 -17.08
CA ASN A 380 -16.23 4.56 -16.68
C ASN A 380 -17.43 3.65 -17.03
N ALA A 381 -17.34 2.87 -18.12
CA ALA A 381 -18.33 1.85 -18.44
C ALA A 381 -18.46 0.77 -17.35
N LYS A 382 -17.34 0.33 -16.76
CA LYS A 382 -17.36 -0.60 -15.61
C LYS A 382 -17.98 0.05 -14.38
N MET A 383 -17.71 1.34 -14.16
CA MET A 383 -18.31 2.11 -13.07
C MET A 383 -19.83 2.23 -13.25
N GLN A 384 -20.34 2.47 -14.48
CA GLN A 384 -21.79 2.44 -14.76
C GLN A 384 -22.42 1.08 -14.44
N GLU A 385 -21.76 -0.01 -14.83
CA GLU A 385 -22.25 -1.35 -14.52
C GLU A 385 -22.32 -1.58 -13.00
N GLY A 386 -21.31 -1.12 -12.26
CA GLY A 386 -21.32 -1.12 -10.79
C GLY A 386 -22.46 -0.28 -10.17
N LEU A 387 -22.83 0.83 -10.79
CA LEU A 387 -24.00 1.62 -10.36
C LEU A 387 -25.31 0.89 -10.63
N ALA A 388 -25.44 0.23 -11.78
CA ALA A 388 -26.60 -0.59 -12.09
C ALA A 388 -26.75 -1.75 -11.09
N ASN A 389 -25.63 -2.37 -10.69
CA ASN A 389 -25.59 -3.38 -9.64
C ASN A 389 -25.97 -2.80 -8.27
N THR A 390 -25.44 -1.63 -7.90
CA THR A 390 -25.85 -0.91 -6.68
C THR A 390 -27.37 -0.69 -6.61
N TYR A 391 -28.00 -0.26 -7.70
CA TYR A 391 -29.46 -0.09 -7.75
C TYR A 391 -30.20 -1.42 -7.54
N LYS A 392 -29.78 -2.49 -8.21
CA LYS A 392 -30.38 -3.83 -8.05
C LYS A 392 -30.24 -4.36 -6.64
N GLU A 393 -29.13 -4.08 -5.98
CA GLU A 393 -28.78 -4.63 -4.67
C GLU A 393 -29.33 -3.83 -3.49
N SER A 394 -29.63 -2.55 -3.69
CA SER A 394 -30.07 -1.64 -2.62
C SER A 394 -31.43 -0.97 -2.86
N GLY A 395 -31.95 -1.03 -4.09
CA GLY A 395 -33.16 -0.32 -4.53
C GLY A 395 -32.93 1.16 -4.87
N PHE A 396 -31.72 1.70 -4.68
CA PHE A 396 -31.38 3.10 -4.92
C PHE A 396 -30.03 3.24 -5.61
N LEU A 397 -29.89 4.27 -6.46
CA LEU A 397 -28.58 4.72 -6.90
C LEU A 397 -27.88 5.45 -5.75
N PRO A 398 -26.54 5.36 -5.64
CA PRO A 398 -25.80 6.01 -4.57
C PRO A 398 -25.57 7.50 -4.85
N GLU A 399 -25.67 8.35 -3.84
CA GLU A 399 -25.16 9.74 -3.89
C GLU A 399 -23.79 9.85 -3.20
N TRP A 400 -23.68 9.31 -1.99
CA TRP A 400 -22.42 9.10 -1.30
C TRP A 400 -22.32 7.63 -0.90
N ALA A 401 -21.26 6.97 -1.37
CA ALA A 401 -20.98 5.57 -1.05
C ALA A 401 -19.61 5.41 -0.39
N SER A 402 -19.55 4.75 0.77
CA SER A 402 -18.31 4.34 1.44
C SER A 402 -18.57 3.33 2.58
N PRO A 403 -18.51 2.00 2.31
CA PRO A 403 -18.62 1.41 0.97
C PRO A 403 -20.07 1.34 0.48
N GLY A 404 -21.05 1.22 1.36
CA GLY A 404 -22.48 1.30 1.04
C GLY A 404 -23.02 2.72 1.19
N HIS A 405 -24.35 2.88 1.21
CA HIS A 405 -25.00 4.20 1.31
C HIS A 405 -24.60 4.96 2.58
N ARG A 406 -24.20 6.22 2.42
CA ARG A 406 -23.81 7.13 3.51
C ARG A 406 -24.59 8.43 3.43
N GLY A 407 -25.17 8.86 4.56
CA GLY A 407 -25.86 10.14 4.68
C GLY A 407 -24.88 11.31 4.71
N CYS A 408 -24.45 11.77 3.54
CA CYS A 408 -23.55 12.92 3.39
C CYS A 408 -23.92 13.73 2.15
N MET A 409 -23.82 15.06 2.24
CA MET A 409 -24.18 16.01 1.17
C MET A 409 -25.64 15.85 0.68
N VAL A 410 -25.97 16.40 -0.49
CA VAL A 410 -27.35 16.53 -0.99
C VAL A 410 -27.43 16.35 -2.51
N GLY A 411 -28.65 16.24 -3.03
CA GLY A 411 -28.94 16.24 -4.47
C GLY A 411 -29.29 14.87 -5.02
N ASP A 412 -29.66 14.86 -6.30
CA ASP A 412 -29.86 13.66 -7.14
C ASP A 412 -28.91 13.79 -8.34
N ASN A 413 -27.62 13.93 -8.02
CA ASN A 413 -26.59 14.31 -8.99
C ASN A 413 -26.23 13.13 -9.89
N ILE A 414 -26.50 11.90 -9.44
CA ILE A 414 -26.29 10.69 -10.22
C ILE A 414 -27.18 10.64 -11.48
N CYS A 415 -28.34 11.31 -11.47
CA CYS A 415 -29.16 11.46 -12.67
C CYS A 415 -28.43 12.20 -13.80
N ASN A 416 -27.55 13.16 -13.50
CA ASN A 416 -26.74 13.82 -14.53
C ASN A 416 -25.67 12.91 -15.14
N PHE A 417 -25.36 11.79 -14.47
CA PHE A 417 -24.29 10.88 -14.83
C PHE A 417 -24.78 9.69 -15.66
N VAL A 418 -25.94 9.12 -15.32
CA VAL A 418 -26.53 7.96 -16.02
C VAL A 418 -27.18 8.34 -17.37
N ILE A 419 -27.41 9.63 -17.64
CA ILE A 419 -28.14 10.11 -18.83
C ILE A 419 -27.27 10.22 -20.11
N ASN A 420 -25.95 9.99 -20.07
CA ASN A 420 -25.08 10.11 -21.25
C ASN A 420 -24.58 8.77 -21.81
#